data_AF-A0A9E0B5K3-F1
#
_entry.id   AF-A0A9E0B5K3-F1
#
_cell.length_a   1.000
_cell.length_b   1.000
_cell.length_c   1.000
_cell.angle_alpha   90.00
_cell.angle_beta   90.00
_cell.angle_gamma   90.00
#
_symmetry.space_group_name_H-M   'P 1'
#
loop_
_entity.id
_entity.type
_entity.pdbx_description
1 polymer ?
#
loop_
_entity_poly.entity_id
_entity_poly.type
_entity_poly.pdbx_seq_one_letter_code
_entity_poly.pdbx_strand_id
1 'polypeptide(L)'
;EDQDKIWSWYNAIFDTMIPNIIASEDGTRSYWPSSPSIGWGRKESLLSGDVHYWGVWWGNQSFDYYNEKVGRFMSEYGFQGMPSYRSFKKFTPEKELKYNSPTMKAHQKHPVGYETILTYLKRDYKSSTQLETFIYTSQLLQAKGIATAIEAHRRSMPYCMGTLFWQMNDCWPVTSWSAIDYYGNRKALYYVAKTNFAPMIISLAKNKNALDCFIINNGNKKENITAIVEVLMTNGSIINADTLQLDIPADSAFIFFKLSKNLYTQKEKKVVRVRLIDQEEMLCDYFKYLVPPKDLQLKKPEIEIDFQKNNNMLSVKTNVFTSGIYLYTESEELKLSDNFFDLVPGETKYLHIEGNFSDDAENILYKSLNTIR
;
A
#
# COMPACT_ATOMS: atom_id res chain seq x y z
N GLU A 1 1.52 37.23 25.76
CA GLU A 1 0.13 37.77 25.80
C GLU A 1 -0.81 36.98 24.90
N ASP A 2 -0.69 37.00 23.57
CA ASP A 2 -1.63 36.25 22.70
C ASP A 2 -1.45 34.72 22.77
N GLN A 3 -0.22 34.22 22.90
CA GLN A 3 0.04 32.78 22.98
C GLN A 3 -0.51 32.16 24.29
N ASP A 4 -0.34 32.84 25.43
CA ASP A 4 -0.83 32.38 26.73
C ASP A 4 -2.36 32.35 26.77
N LYS A 5 -2.99 33.33 26.11
CA LYS A 5 -4.44 33.41 25.98
C LYS A 5 -5.00 32.30 25.10
N ILE A 6 -4.37 32.02 23.95
CA ILE A 6 -4.73 30.88 23.08
C ILE A 6 -4.56 29.57 23.83
N TRP A 7 -3.47 29.39 24.57
CA TRP A 7 -3.22 28.19 25.36
C TRP A 7 -4.24 28.00 26.49
N SER A 8 -4.61 29.08 27.18
CA SER A 8 -5.67 29.07 28.18
C SER A 8 -7.02 28.62 27.61
N TRP A 9 -7.40 29.14 26.44
CA TRP A 9 -8.63 28.71 25.75
C TRP A 9 -8.57 27.27 25.27
N TYR A 10 -7.41 26.83 24.77
CA TYR A 10 -7.18 25.43 24.42
C TYR A 10 -7.45 24.52 25.63
N ASN A 11 -6.80 24.78 26.77
CA ASN A 11 -6.97 23.97 27.98
C ASN A 11 -8.43 24.01 28.50
N ALA A 12 -9.07 25.18 28.44
CA ALA A 12 -10.47 25.31 28.87
C ALA A 12 -11.42 24.43 28.05
N ILE A 13 -11.17 24.27 26.74
CA ILE A 13 -12.01 23.47 25.86
C ILE A 13 -11.59 21.99 25.92
N PHE A 14 -10.34 21.70 25.59
CA PHE A 14 -9.87 20.34 25.34
C PHE A 14 -9.45 19.60 26.61
N ASP A 15 -8.93 20.27 27.63
CA ASP A 15 -8.52 19.59 28.88
C ASP A 15 -9.56 19.68 30.00
N THR A 16 -10.57 20.54 29.84
CA THR A 16 -11.60 20.77 30.88
C THR A 16 -13.02 20.52 30.40
N MET A 17 -13.54 21.35 29.46
CA MET A 17 -14.95 21.30 29.09
C MET A 17 -15.36 19.96 28.47
N ILE A 18 -14.67 19.53 27.40
CA ILE A 18 -14.99 18.29 26.69
C ILE A 18 -14.84 17.04 27.58
N PRO A 19 -13.71 16.81 28.28
CA PRO A 19 -13.57 15.62 29.12
C PRO A 19 -14.59 15.57 30.27
N ASN A 20 -14.97 16.73 30.84
CA ASN A 20 -16.00 16.78 31.88
C ASN A 20 -17.39 16.40 31.34
N ILE A 21 -17.74 16.88 30.14
CA ILE A 21 -19.00 16.50 29.46
C ILE A 21 -18.99 15.01 29.16
N ILE A 22 -17.89 14.47 28.61
CA ILE A 22 -17.80 13.03 28.35
C ILE A 22 -17.89 12.24 29.65
N ALA A 23 -17.22 12.66 30.72
CA ALA A 23 -17.30 11.97 32.01
C ALA A 23 -18.73 11.95 32.59
N SER A 24 -19.50 13.03 32.41
CA SER A 24 -20.89 13.09 32.89
C SER A 24 -21.87 12.29 32.04
N GLU A 25 -21.70 12.31 30.71
CA GLU A 25 -22.63 11.65 29.76
C GLU A 25 -22.24 10.20 29.45
N ASP A 26 -20.95 9.88 29.40
CA ASP A 26 -20.37 8.55 29.12
C ASP A 26 -18.95 8.37 29.70
N GLY A 27 -18.88 8.23 31.03
CA GLY A 27 -17.61 8.01 31.75
C GLY A 27 -16.94 6.64 31.50
N THR A 28 -17.46 5.81 30.58
CA THR A 28 -16.90 4.48 30.30
C THR A 28 -15.84 4.49 29.18
N ARG A 29 -15.78 5.55 28.38
CA ARG A 29 -14.84 5.68 27.25
C ARG A 29 -13.69 6.62 27.59
N SER A 30 -12.50 6.27 27.09
CA SER A 30 -11.33 7.14 27.21
C SER A 30 -11.47 8.36 26.30
N TYR A 31 -11.02 9.52 26.79
CA TYR A 31 -10.91 10.75 26.02
C TYR A 31 -9.44 11.07 25.73
N TRP A 32 -9.16 11.55 24.52
CA TRP A 32 -7.84 12.01 24.09
C TRP A 32 -7.97 13.44 23.55
N PRO A 33 -7.32 14.43 24.16
CA PRO A 33 -7.62 15.86 23.92
C PRO A 33 -7.27 16.34 22.52
N SER A 34 -6.24 15.74 21.90
CA SER A 34 -5.79 16.11 20.57
C SER A 34 -4.96 15.01 19.92
N SER A 35 -5.07 14.91 18.59
CA SER A 35 -4.31 13.98 17.76
C SER A 35 -3.51 14.80 16.73
N PRO A 36 -2.16 14.75 16.74
CA PRO A 36 -1.33 14.03 17.70
C PRO A 36 -1.18 14.86 18.99
N SER A 37 -0.95 14.19 20.11
CA SER A 37 -0.63 14.91 21.37
C SER A 37 0.68 15.71 21.29
N ILE A 38 1.64 15.25 20.50
CA ILE A 38 2.93 15.93 20.27
C ILE A 38 3.19 15.97 18.77
N GLY A 39 3.34 17.17 18.22
CA GLY A 39 3.63 17.36 16.80
C GLY A 39 4.92 16.67 16.34
N TRP A 40 4.89 16.14 15.11
CA TRP A 40 6.06 15.49 14.49
C TRP A 40 7.24 16.44 14.33
N GLY A 41 8.45 15.88 14.26
CA GLY A 41 9.71 16.63 14.26
C GLY A 41 10.31 16.82 15.66
N ARG A 42 9.54 16.57 16.71
CA ARG A 42 10.02 16.44 18.09
C ARG A 42 10.36 14.98 18.40
N LYS A 43 11.46 14.72 19.11
CA LYS A 43 11.89 13.33 19.42
C LYS A 43 10.86 12.61 20.28
N GLU A 44 10.22 13.37 21.17
CA GLU A 44 9.23 12.92 22.15
C GLU A 44 7.96 12.38 21.47
N SER A 45 7.63 12.88 20.26
CA SER A 45 6.45 12.42 19.50
C SER A 45 6.50 10.92 19.22
N LEU A 46 7.69 10.34 19.01
CA LEU A 46 7.81 8.91 18.73
C LEU A 46 7.73 8.04 19.99
N LEU A 47 7.87 8.63 21.18
CA LEU A 47 8.01 7.90 22.44
C LEU A 47 6.71 7.80 23.25
N SER A 48 5.75 8.70 23.01
CA SER A 48 4.51 8.82 23.78
C SER A 48 3.33 9.23 22.90
N GLY A 49 2.15 8.69 23.23
CA GLY A 49 0.90 9.04 22.55
C GLY A 49 0.86 8.59 21.09
N ASP A 50 0.05 9.31 20.32
CA ASP A 50 -0.17 9.06 18.90
C ASP A 50 0.62 10.04 18.01
N VAL A 51 0.91 9.63 16.77
CA VAL A 51 1.84 10.32 15.86
C VAL A 51 1.22 10.58 14.50
N HIS A 52 1.35 11.84 14.05
CA HIS A 52 1.09 12.24 12.67
C HIS A 52 2.41 12.41 11.92
N TYR A 53 2.94 11.32 11.35
CA TYR A 53 4.25 11.37 10.71
C TYR A 53 4.16 11.82 9.24
N TRP A 54 4.32 13.11 9.05
CA TRP A 54 4.20 13.79 7.77
C TRP A 54 5.54 14.08 7.06
N GLY A 55 6.65 13.59 7.61
CA GLY A 55 8.00 13.80 7.07
C GLY A 55 8.21 13.23 5.66
N VAL A 56 7.48 12.18 5.28
CA VAL A 56 7.53 11.63 3.92
C VAL A 56 6.90 12.58 2.91
N TRP A 57 5.67 13.03 3.16
CA TRP A 57 4.97 13.90 2.21
C TRP A 57 5.45 15.36 2.31
N TRP A 58 5.29 16.00 3.47
CA TRP A 58 5.65 17.40 3.68
C TRP A 58 7.16 17.62 3.77
N GLY A 59 7.89 16.68 4.38
CA GLY A 59 9.35 16.74 4.50
C GLY A 59 10.11 16.16 3.30
N ASN A 60 9.42 15.61 2.29
CA ASN A 60 10.01 15.01 1.07
C ASN A 60 11.02 13.86 1.34
N GLN A 61 10.95 13.24 2.53
CA GLN A 61 11.83 12.14 2.96
C GLN A 61 11.43 10.82 2.32
N SER A 62 12.38 10.02 1.82
CA SER A 62 12.05 8.74 1.16
C SER A 62 11.17 7.82 2.02
N PHE A 63 10.44 6.90 1.38
CA PHE A 63 9.60 5.93 2.10
C PHE A 63 10.35 5.08 3.12
N ASP A 64 11.68 4.94 2.97
CA ASP A 64 12.51 4.20 3.93
C ASP A 64 12.41 4.78 5.34
N TYR A 65 12.16 6.09 5.48
CA TYR A 65 11.98 6.75 6.77
C TYR A 65 10.79 6.22 7.57
N TYR A 66 9.79 5.59 6.93
CA TYR A 66 8.73 4.91 7.67
C TYR A 66 9.25 3.73 8.51
N ASN A 67 10.39 3.12 8.14
CA ASN A 67 11.03 2.09 8.95
C ASN A 67 11.82 2.68 10.13
N GLU A 68 12.15 3.97 10.09
CA GLU A 68 12.94 4.65 11.12
C GLU A 68 12.08 5.47 12.09
N LYS A 69 10.93 5.98 11.61
CA LYS A 69 10.06 6.90 12.33
C LYS A 69 8.78 6.21 12.75
N VAL A 70 8.95 5.15 13.53
CA VAL A 70 7.86 4.40 14.13
C VAL A 70 7.55 4.99 15.51
N GLY A 71 6.30 5.39 15.73
CA GLY A 71 5.78 5.86 17.02
C GLY A 71 5.07 4.76 17.82
N ARG A 72 4.47 5.12 18.96
CA ARG A 72 3.69 4.18 19.78
C ARG A 72 2.34 3.83 19.15
N PHE A 73 1.71 4.81 18.49
CA PHE A 73 0.51 4.65 17.69
C PHE A 73 0.56 5.63 16.52
N MET A 74 0.54 5.16 15.28
CA MET A 74 0.62 6.01 14.09
C MET A 74 -0.80 6.40 13.65
N SER A 75 -1.30 7.54 14.11
CA SER A 75 -2.68 8.00 13.85
C SER A 75 -2.84 8.74 12.53
N GLU A 76 -1.76 9.30 11.96
CA GLU A 76 -1.74 9.78 10.58
C GLU A 76 -0.38 9.62 9.90
N TYR A 77 -0.42 9.28 8.62
CA TYR A 77 0.67 9.33 7.66
C TYR A 77 0.07 9.06 6.28
N GLY A 78 0.63 9.63 5.22
CA GLY A 78 -0.02 9.54 3.91
C GLY A 78 0.90 9.81 2.74
N PHE A 79 0.46 9.38 1.55
CA PHE A 79 1.00 9.82 0.26
C PHE A 79 -0.15 10.02 -0.73
N GLN A 80 -0.10 11.04 -1.60
CA GLN A 80 -1.15 11.23 -2.59
C GLN A 80 -1.03 10.25 -3.77
N GLY A 81 -2.18 9.83 -4.29
CA GLY A 81 -2.32 9.10 -5.55
C GLY A 81 -3.54 9.60 -6.31
N MET A 82 -3.44 9.67 -7.64
CA MET A 82 -4.57 10.12 -8.47
C MET A 82 -5.76 9.16 -8.40
N PRO A 83 -7.00 9.65 -8.59
CA PRO A 83 -8.17 8.79 -8.79
C PRO A 83 -7.99 7.92 -10.04
N SER A 84 -8.83 6.90 -10.21
CA SER A 84 -8.73 6.05 -11.42
C SER A 84 -8.91 6.87 -12.71
N TYR A 85 -8.41 6.37 -13.84
CA TYR A 85 -8.59 7.07 -15.11
C TYR A 85 -10.08 7.20 -15.48
N ARG A 86 -10.89 6.18 -15.17
CA ARG A 86 -12.34 6.21 -15.36
C ARG A 86 -13.00 7.29 -14.51
N SER A 87 -12.60 7.44 -13.24
CA SER A 87 -13.03 8.55 -12.39
C SER A 87 -12.59 9.90 -12.95
N PHE A 88 -11.35 10.00 -13.44
CA PHE A 88 -10.80 11.22 -14.01
C PHE A 88 -11.59 11.71 -15.23
N LYS A 89 -12.00 10.79 -16.11
CA LYS A 89 -12.88 11.07 -17.26
C LYS A 89 -14.21 11.70 -16.87
N LYS A 90 -14.80 11.30 -15.73
CA LYS A 90 -16.14 11.76 -15.32
C LYS A 90 -16.20 13.25 -14.99
N PHE A 91 -15.08 13.86 -14.57
CA PHE A 91 -15.04 15.29 -14.22
C PHE A 91 -14.16 16.13 -15.16
N THR A 92 -13.60 15.53 -16.21
CA THR A 92 -12.67 16.21 -17.11
C THR A 92 -13.21 16.28 -18.53
N PRO A 93 -13.31 17.49 -19.14
CA PRO A 93 -13.64 17.62 -20.55
C PRO A 93 -12.66 16.85 -21.44
N GLU A 94 -13.13 16.25 -22.54
CA GLU A 94 -12.32 15.39 -23.41
C GLU A 94 -11.02 16.06 -23.90
N LYS A 95 -11.09 17.34 -24.30
CA LYS A 95 -9.93 18.15 -24.72
C LYS A 95 -8.88 18.40 -23.61
N GLU A 96 -9.25 18.13 -22.36
CA GLU A 96 -8.43 18.27 -21.15
C GLU A 96 -8.00 16.93 -20.54
N LEU A 97 -8.30 15.80 -21.19
CA LEU A 97 -7.79 14.46 -20.84
C LEU A 97 -6.32 14.30 -21.22
N LYS A 98 -5.49 15.19 -20.70
CA LYS A 98 -4.05 15.23 -20.89
C LYS A 98 -3.36 15.69 -19.62
N TYR A 99 -2.11 15.28 -19.47
CA TYR A 99 -1.28 15.70 -18.37
C TYR A 99 -1.14 17.23 -18.32
N ASN A 100 -1.13 17.79 -17.10
CA ASN A 100 -0.98 19.22 -16.83
C ASN A 100 -2.13 20.11 -17.36
N SER A 101 -3.32 19.55 -17.61
CA SER A 101 -4.51 20.32 -18.02
C SER A 101 -5.01 21.27 -16.91
N PRO A 102 -5.76 22.33 -17.26
CA PRO A 102 -6.40 23.20 -16.27
C PRO A 102 -7.26 22.42 -15.28
N THR A 103 -8.07 21.46 -15.74
CA THR A 103 -8.87 20.58 -14.88
C THR A 103 -8.01 19.78 -13.91
N MET A 104 -6.90 19.19 -14.37
CA MET A 104 -5.98 18.43 -13.51
C MET A 104 -5.41 19.31 -12.38
N LYS A 105 -5.04 20.56 -12.68
CA LYS A 105 -4.52 21.52 -11.70
C LYS A 105 -5.59 21.98 -10.72
N ALA A 106 -6.81 22.25 -11.20
CA ALA A 106 -7.92 22.70 -10.36
C ALA A 106 -8.32 21.64 -9.31
N HIS A 107 -8.14 20.36 -9.62
CA HIS A 107 -8.41 19.21 -8.75
C HIS A 107 -7.17 18.71 -7.99
N GLN A 108 -6.17 19.57 -7.83
CA GLN A 108 -5.08 19.41 -6.87
C GLN A 108 -5.15 20.59 -5.89
N LYS A 109 -5.33 20.30 -4.60
CA LYS A 109 -5.45 21.32 -3.55
C LYS A 109 -4.21 21.47 -2.68
N HIS A 110 -3.27 20.53 -2.80
CA HIS A 110 -1.98 20.65 -2.19
C HIS A 110 -1.06 21.50 -3.08
N PRO A 111 -0.41 22.55 -2.55
CA PRO A 111 0.32 23.55 -3.34
C PRO A 111 1.50 22.96 -4.14
N VAL A 112 2.07 21.85 -3.67
CA VAL A 112 3.17 21.14 -4.34
C VAL A 112 2.85 19.67 -4.65
N GLY A 113 1.56 19.31 -4.74
CA GLY A 113 1.14 17.91 -4.76
C GLY A 113 1.67 17.11 -5.95
N TYR A 114 1.59 17.66 -7.16
CA TYR A 114 2.11 16.96 -8.35
C TYR A 114 3.64 16.95 -8.40
N GLU A 115 4.29 18.01 -7.94
CA GLU A 115 5.75 18.10 -7.81
C GLU A 115 6.29 17.03 -6.87
N THR A 116 5.65 16.81 -5.72
CA THR A 116 5.99 15.74 -4.80
C THR A 116 5.78 14.37 -5.44
N ILE A 117 4.61 14.10 -6.05
CA ILE A 117 4.36 12.83 -6.74
C ILE A 117 5.43 12.55 -7.80
N LEU A 118 5.75 13.53 -8.66
CA LEU A 118 6.77 13.40 -9.70
C LEU A 118 8.16 13.13 -9.12
N THR A 119 8.50 13.78 -8.01
CA THR A 119 9.79 13.60 -7.33
C THR A 119 9.96 12.16 -6.90
N TYR A 120 8.92 11.56 -6.32
CA TYR A 120 8.93 10.16 -5.89
C TYR A 120 8.83 9.17 -7.06
N LEU A 121 8.03 9.48 -8.09
CA LEU A 121 8.00 8.68 -9.30
C LEU A 121 9.39 8.57 -9.93
N LYS A 122 10.15 9.67 -10.05
CA LYS A 122 11.52 9.63 -10.58
C LYS A 122 12.47 8.74 -9.75
N ARG A 123 12.22 8.60 -8.45
CA ARG A 123 12.99 7.70 -7.57
C ARG A 123 12.70 6.24 -7.88
N ASP A 124 11.43 5.89 -8.06
CA ASP A 124 10.98 4.49 -8.04
C ASP A 124 10.47 3.90 -9.36
N TYR A 125 9.84 4.71 -10.20
CA TYR A 125 9.16 4.29 -11.43
C TYR A 125 9.71 5.04 -12.65
N LYS A 126 9.42 4.53 -13.83
CA LYS A 126 9.69 5.27 -15.06
C LYS A 126 8.67 6.41 -15.17
N SER A 127 9.15 7.65 -15.22
CA SER A 127 8.27 8.81 -15.34
C SER A 127 7.66 8.88 -16.74
N SER A 128 6.33 9.00 -16.83
CA SER A 128 5.61 9.23 -18.08
C SER A 128 4.69 10.44 -17.93
N THR A 129 4.60 11.25 -18.98
CA THR A 129 3.64 12.35 -19.10
C THR A 129 2.36 11.93 -19.83
N GLN A 130 2.23 10.66 -20.21
CA GLN A 130 0.96 10.10 -20.65
C GLN A 130 0.02 10.00 -19.45
N LEU A 131 -1.13 10.67 -19.51
CA LEU A 131 -2.04 10.85 -18.36
C LEU A 131 -2.40 9.53 -17.68
N GLU A 132 -2.81 8.51 -18.45
CA GLU A 132 -3.19 7.22 -17.87
C GLU A 132 -2.03 6.50 -17.18
N THR A 133 -0.83 6.58 -17.75
CA THR A 133 0.38 5.96 -17.18
C THR A 133 0.80 6.71 -15.92
N PHE A 134 0.67 8.04 -15.91
CA PHE A 134 0.90 8.86 -14.73
C PHE A 134 -0.10 8.52 -13.61
N ILE A 135 -1.39 8.40 -13.91
CA ILE A 135 -2.41 7.98 -12.95
C ILE A 135 -2.08 6.60 -12.36
N TYR A 136 -1.87 5.60 -13.22
CA TYR A 136 -1.57 4.23 -12.81
C TYR A 136 -0.32 4.15 -11.92
N THR A 137 0.79 4.77 -12.34
CA THR A 137 2.04 4.76 -11.56
C THR A 137 1.93 5.59 -10.27
N SER A 138 1.13 6.67 -10.24
CA SER A 138 0.89 7.42 -9.00
C SER A 138 0.16 6.59 -7.94
N GLN A 139 -0.78 5.73 -8.35
CA GLN A 139 -1.47 4.82 -7.43
C GLN A 139 -0.55 3.72 -6.92
N LEU A 140 0.27 3.12 -7.79
CA LEU A 140 1.27 2.12 -7.35
C LEU A 140 2.32 2.73 -6.42
N LEU A 141 2.73 3.97 -6.68
CA LEU A 141 3.65 4.71 -5.82
C LEU A 141 3.04 4.96 -4.43
N GLN A 142 1.79 5.42 -4.39
CA GLN A 142 1.03 5.60 -3.15
C GLN A 142 0.94 4.28 -2.38
N ALA A 143 0.52 3.21 -3.05
CA ALA A 143 0.39 1.88 -2.46
C ALA A 143 1.72 1.39 -1.86
N LYS A 144 2.83 1.49 -2.61
CA LYS A 144 4.17 1.13 -2.13
C LYS A 144 4.56 1.90 -0.86
N GLY A 145 4.32 3.21 -0.84
CA GLY A 145 4.65 4.06 0.29
C GLY A 145 3.89 3.69 1.56
N ILE A 146 2.58 3.49 1.45
CA ILE A 146 1.73 3.13 2.59
C ILE A 146 1.95 1.69 3.04
N ALA A 147 2.20 0.74 2.13
CA ALA A 147 2.60 -0.62 2.49
C ALA A 147 3.87 -0.61 3.35
N THR A 148 4.87 0.18 2.96
CA THR A 148 6.13 0.32 3.70
C THR A 148 5.88 0.79 5.14
N ALA A 149 4.96 1.74 5.33
CA ALA A 149 4.57 2.22 6.65
C ALA A 149 3.82 1.18 7.46
N ILE A 150 2.73 0.60 6.93
CA ILE A 150 1.92 -0.41 7.63
C ILE A 150 2.80 -1.58 8.06
N GLU A 151 3.64 -2.09 7.17
CA GLU A 151 4.57 -3.16 7.47
C GLU A 151 5.54 -2.78 8.60
N ALA A 152 6.13 -1.57 8.55
CA ALA A 152 7.03 -1.11 9.61
C ALA A 152 6.34 -1.00 10.97
N HIS A 153 5.12 -0.48 11.00
CA HIS A 153 4.34 -0.33 12.23
C HIS A 153 3.99 -1.70 12.81
N ARG A 154 3.48 -2.63 12.00
CA ARG A 154 3.11 -3.98 12.43
C ARG A 154 4.30 -4.82 12.87
N ARG A 155 5.44 -4.76 12.16
CA ARG A 155 6.69 -5.42 12.59
C ARG A 155 7.21 -4.91 13.93
N SER A 156 6.83 -3.69 14.32
CA SER A 156 7.33 -3.03 15.52
C SER A 156 6.45 -3.27 16.75
N MET A 157 5.45 -4.17 16.70
CA MET A 157 4.75 -4.58 17.92
C MET A 157 5.74 -5.26 18.90
N PRO A 158 5.60 -5.06 20.22
CA PRO A 158 4.57 -4.28 20.92
C PRO A 158 4.92 -2.79 21.10
N TYR A 159 6.01 -2.30 20.51
CA TYR A 159 6.38 -0.89 20.61
C TYR A 159 5.35 0.02 19.91
N CYS A 160 5.00 -0.32 18.66
CA CYS A 160 3.92 0.30 17.91
C CYS A 160 2.69 -0.60 17.93
N MET A 161 1.55 -0.03 18.33
CA MET A 161 0.30 -0.78 18.53
C MET A 161 -0.86 -0.24 17.69
N GLY A 162 -0.60 0.63 16.72
CA GLY A 162 -1.64 1.14 15.84
C GLY A 162 -1.13 1.86 14.61
N THR A 163 -1.92 1.84 13.55
CA THR A 163 -1.55 2.34 12.24
C THR A 163 -2.78 2.75 11.43
N LEU A 164 -3.02 4.05 11.31
CA LEU A 164 -4.14 4.65 10.59
C LEU A 164 -3.55 5.55 9.49
N PHE A 165 -3.63 5.10 8.24
CA PHE A 165 -3.16 5.91 7.12
C PHE A 165 -4.17 7.01 6.80
N TRP A 166 -3.65 8.18 6.44
CA TRP A 166 -4.40 9.28 5.86
C TRP A 166 -4.43 9.08 4.33
N GLN A 167 -5.58 8.90 3.68
CA GLN A 167 -6.96 8.83 4.20
C GLN A 167 -7.76 7.71 3.50
N MET A 168 -8.94 7.36 4.01
CA MET A 168 -9.74 6.28 3.41
C MET A 168 -10.45 6.71 2.11
N ASN A 169 -11.20 7.82 2.15
CA ASN A 169 -12.17 8.21 1.12
C ASN A 169 -11.99 9.66 0.64
N ASP A 170 -12.75 10.07 -0.37
CA ASP A 170 -12.82 11.45 -0.86
C ASP A 170 -14.21 12.07 -0.68
N CYS A 171 -14.27 13.39 -0.50
CA CYS A 171 -15.52 14.16 -0.44
C CYS A 171 -15.92 14.80 -1.78
N TRP A 172 -15.02 14.78 -2.79
CA TRP A 172 -15.25 15.31 -4.13
C TRP A 172 -14.20 14.72 -5.11
N PRO A 173 -14.37 14.79 -6.45
CA PRO A 173 -13.39 14.24 -7.40
C PRO A 173 -12.06 15.01 -7.33
N VAL A 174 -10.98 14.38 -6.85
CA VAL A 174 -9.72 15.09 -6.55
C VAL A 174 -8.51 14.15 -6.58
N THR A 175 -7.31 14.71 -6.77
CA THR A 175 -6.06 14.03 -6.39
C THR A 175 -5.84 14.20 -4.88
N SER A 176 -5.88 13.10 -4.12
CA SER A 176 -5.77 13.08 -2.66
C SER A 176 -4.99 11.88 -2.16
N TRP A 177 -4.96 11.72 -0.83
CA TRP A 177 -4.39 10.58 -0.14
C TRP A 177 -5.36 9.38 -0.01
N SER A 178 -6.55 9.44 -0.61
CA SER A 178 -7.59 8.42 -0.44
C SER A 178 -7.17 7.05 -0.98
N ALA A 179 -7.63 5.98 -0.33
CA ALA A 179 -7.60 4.61 -0.86
C ALA A 179 -8.78 4.32 -1.78
N ILE A 180 -9.91 5.00 -1.57
CA ILE A 180 -11.14 4.92 -2.37
C ILE A 180 -11.45 6.32 -2.89
N ASP A 181 -11.59 6.47 -4.20
CA ASP A 181 -11.91 7.78 -4.77
C ASP A 181 -13.40 8.16 -4.58
N TYR A 182 -13.74 9.39 -4.95
CA TYR A 182 -15.08 9.96 -4.74
C TYR A 182 -16.23 9.12 -5.32
N TYR A 183 -15.99 8.39 -6.42
CA TYR A 183 -17.02 7.57 -7.04
C TYR A 183 -17.10 6.16 -6.44
N GLY A 184 -16.38 5.90 -5.35
CA GLY A 184 -16.33 4.60 -4.71
C GLY A 184 -15.38 3.61 -5.39
N ASN A 185 -14.51 4.08 -6.29
CA ASN A 185 -13.55 3.21 -6.98
C ASN A 185 -12.32 2.96 -6.09
N ARG A 186 -11.95 1.69 -5.95
CA ARG A 186 -10.80 1.24 -5.16
C ARG A 186 -9.50 1.53 -5.93
N LYS A 187 -8.62 2.35 -5.37
CA LYS A 187 -7.27 2.58 -5.90
C LYS A 187 -6.35 1.41 -5.54
N ALA A 188 -5.15 1.36 -6.13
CA ALA A 188 -4.11 0.39 -5.75
C ALA A 188 -3.88 0.33 -4.23
N LEU A 189 -3.93 1.48 -3.54
CA LEU A 189 -3.78 1.56 -2.09
C LEU A 189 -4.82 0.72 -1.33
N TYR A 190 -6.08 0.65 -1.79
CA TYR A 190 -7.11 -0.15 -1.12
C TYR A 190 -6.74 -1.63 -1.09
N TYR A 191 -6.35 -2.17 -2.25
CA TYR A 191 -6.00 -3.59 -2.38
C TYR A 191 -4.76 -3.94 -1.55
N VAL A 192 -3.75 -3.07 -1.60
CA VAL A 192 -2.54 -3.22 -0.80
C VAL A 192 -2.83 -3.11 0.70
N ALA A 193 -3.63 -2.14 1.13
CA ALA A 193 -4.02 -2.01 2.54
C ALA A 193 -4.82 -3.24 3.04
N LYS A 194 -5.72 -3.79 2.21
CA LYS A 194 -6.44 -5.04 2.52
C LYS A 194 -5.46 -6.18 2.81
N THR A 195 -4.44 -6.34 1.97
CA THR A 195 -3.40 -7.37 2.15
C THR A 195 -2.53 -7.08 3.37
N ASN A 196 -2.04 -5.84 3.53
CA ASN A 196 -1.16 -5.47 4.64
C ASN A 196 -1.86 -5.39 6.00
N PHE A 197 -3.20 -5.39 6.05
CA PHE A 197 -4.00 -5.51 7.27
C PHE A 197 -4.60 -6.92 7.47
N ALA A 198 -4.26 -7.90 6.63
CA ALA A 198 -4.66 -9.28 6.87
C ALA A 198 -4.16 -9.77 8.26
N PRO A 199 -4.87 -10.69 8.94
CA PRO A 199 -4.48 -11.17 10.27
C PRO A 199 -3.04 -11.69 10.33
N MET A 200 -2.56 -12.30 9.23
CA MET A 200 -1.20 -12.75 9.06
C MET A 200 -0.57 -12.10 7.83
N ILE A 201 0.63 -11.55 7.98
CA ILE A 201 1.40 -10.96 6.87
C ILE A 201 2.88 -11.35 6.94
N ILE A 202 3.52 -11.31 5.78
CA ILE A 202 4.98 -11.28 5.67
C ILE A 202 5.44 -9.84 5.50
N SER A 203 6.61 -9.53 6.04
CA SER A 203 7.31 -8.30 5.71
C SER A 203 8.83 -8.48 5.71
N LEU A 204 9.50 -7.84 4.75
CA LEU A 204 10.94 -7.94 4.56
C LEU A 204 11.61 -6.59 4.85
N ALA A 205 12.56 -6.57 5.79
CA ALA A 205 13.31 -5.39 6.17
C ALA A 205 14.82 -5.61 6.05
N LYS A 206 15.53 -4.63 5.47
CA LYS A 206 16.99 -4.69 5.33
C LYS A 206 17.65 -4.42 6.69
N ASN A 207 18.57 -5.27 7.09
CA ASN A 207 19.54 -4.99 8.15
C ASN A 207 20.96 -4.85 7.56
N LYS A 208 21.99 -4.66 8.40
CA LYS A 208 23.38 -4.44 7.95
C LYS A 208 23.93 -5.57 7.06
N ASN A 209 23.54 -6.82 7.34
CA ASN A 209 24.16 -8.04 6.81
C ASN A 209 23.18 -9.02 6.14
N ALA A 210 21.87 -8.79 6.24
CA ALA A 210 20.83 -9.67 5.75
C ALA A 210 19.54 -8.90 5.40
N LEU A 211 18.63 -9.57 4.71
CA LEU A 211 17.23 -9.19 4.59
C LEU A 211 16.46 -10.05 5.59
N ASP A 212 15.95 -9.42 6.64
CA ASP A 212 15.17 -10.10 7.67
C ASP A 212 13.75 -10.33 7.13
N CYS A 213 13.33 -11.61 7.14
CA CYS A 213 11.97 -12.01 6.78
C CYS A 213 11.18 -12.17 8.08
N PHE A 214 10.16 -11.32 8.25
CA PHE A 214 9.27 -11.33 9.40
C PHE A 214 7.97 -12.05 9.06
N ILE A 215 7.46 -12.80 10.03
CA ILE A 215 6.04 -13.17 10.11
C ILE A 215 5.40 -12.29 11.18
N ILE A 216 4.27 -11.69 10.85
CA ILE A 216 3.41 -10.98 11.80
C ILE A 216 2.07 -11.71 11.83
N ASN A 217 1.65 -12.14 13.01
CA ASN A 217 0.42 -12.85 13.25
C ASN A 217 -0.38 -12.16 14.36
N ASN A 218 -1.55 -11.63 14.03
CA ASN A 218 -2.53 -11.09 15.00
C ASN A 218 -3.76 -12.00 15.15
N GLY A 219 -3.61 -13.29 14.82
CA GLY A 219 -4.60 -14.32 15.04
C GLY A 219 -4.10 -15.40 15.99
N ASN A 220 -4.78 -16.55 15.97
CA ASN A 220 -4.42 -17.71 16.78
C ASN A 220 -3.05 -18.28 16.40
N LYS A 221 -2.47 -19.08 17.30
CA LYS A 221 -1.28 -19.88 17.03
C LYS A 221 -1.56 -20.80 15.83
N LYS A 222 -0.57 -20.97 14.96
CA LYS A 222 -0.55 -21.98 13.90
C LYS A 222 0.66 -22.90 14.06
N GLU A 223 0.49 -24.17 13.75
CA GLU A 223 1.51 -25.21 13.92
C GLU A 223 1.80 -25.88 12.58
N ASN A 224 3.03 -26.36 12.39
CA ASN A 224 3.45 -27.08 11.17
C ASN A 224 3.23 -26.28 9.87
N ILE A 225 3.53 -24.98 9.90
CA ILE A 225 3.42 -24.12 8.71
C ILE A 225 4.67 -24.27 7.86
N THR A 226 4.44 -24.47 6.56
CA THR A 226 5.51 -24.49 5.56
C THR A 226 5.76 -23.07 5.07
N ALA A 227 6.95 -22.54 5.32
CA ALA A 227 7.42 -21.29 4.74
C ALA A 227 8.37 -21.58 3.57
N ILE A 228 8.09 -20.99 2.42
CA ILE A 228 8.93 -21.08 1.22
C ILE A 228 9.46 -19.68 0.90
N VAL A 229 10.78 -19.51 0.88
CA VAL A 229 11.46 -18.25 0.54
C VAL A 229 12.20 -18.46 -0.79
N GLU A 230 11.76 -17.76 -1.83
CA GLU A 230 12.31 -17.88 -3.18
C GLU A 230 12.95 -16.57 -3.63
N VAL A 231 14.12 -16.65 -4.26
CA VAL A 231 14.75 -15.55 -4.98
C VAL A 231 14.56 -15.79 -6.47
N LEU A 232 13.77 -14.93 -7.10
CA LEU A 232 13.34 -15.03 -8.49
C LEU A 232 14.03 -13.98 -9.36
N MET A 233 14.29 -14.34 -10.62
CA MET A 233 14.54 -13.39 -11.70
C MET A 233 13.21 -12.95 -12.33
N THR A 234 13.18 -11.79 -13.00
CA THR A 234 11.98 -11.29 -13.69
C THR A 234 11.55 -12.11 -14.91
N ASN A 235 12.35 -13.09 -15.35
CA ASN A 235 11.92 -14.08 -16.35
C ASN A 235 11.21 -15.30 -15.71
N GLY A 236 11.08 -15.35 -14.39
CA GLY A 236 10.48 -16.45 -13.64
C GLY A 236 11.46 -17.52 -13.13
N SER A 237 12.75 -17.47 -13.48
CA SER A 237 13.70 -18.48 -13.01
C SER A 237 14.00 -18.33 -11.52
N ILE A 238 13.94 -19.44 -10.78
CA ILE A 238 14.30 -19.52 -9.37
C ILE A 238 15.82 -19.63 -9.25
N ILE A 239 16.44 -18.73 -8.49
CA ILE A 239 17.89 -18.73 -8.20
C ILE A 239 18.18 -19.53 -6.94
N ASN A 240 17.31 -19.39 -5.96
CA ASN A 240 17.41 -20.04 -4.66
C ASN A 240 16.00 -20.18 -4.09
N ALA A 241 15.76 -21.29 -3.40
CA ALA A 241 14.53 -21.60 -2.72
C ALA A 241 14.88 -22.31 -1.40
N ASP A 242 14.44 -21.73 -0.28
CA ASP A 242 14.57 -22.31 1.05
C ASP A 242 13.18 -22.66 1.56
N THR A 243 13.03 -23.88 2.09
CA THR A 243 11.78 -24.38 2.68
C THR A 243 11.99 -24.68 4.15
N LEU A 244 11.13 -24.14 5.00
CA LEU A 244 11.18 -24.27 6.45
C LEU A 244 9.84 -24.77 6.98
N GLN A 245 9.88 -25.61 8.00
CA GLN A 245 8.73 -25.94 8.84
C GLN A 245 8.83 -25.14 10.13
N LEU A 246 7.77 -24.44 10.52
CA LEU A 246 7.76 -23.63 11.74
C LEU A 246 6.37 -23.48 12.35
N ASP A 247 6.37 -23.22 13.65
CA ASP A 247 5.18 -22.78 14.38
C ASP A 247 5.14 -21.26 14.43
N ILE A 248 3.93 -20.70 14.28
CA ILE A 248 3.68 -19.26 14.31
C ILE A 248 2.91 -18.94 15.60
N PRO A 249 3.53 -18.27 16.59
CA PRO A 249 2.84 -17.87 17.82
C PRO A 249 1.68 -16.90 17.54
N ALA A 250 0.67 -16.92 18.41
CA ALA A 250 -0.39 -15.91 18.42
C ALA A 250 0.18 -14.53 18.77
N ASP A 251 -0.45 -13.47 18.26
CA ASP A 251 -0.16 -12.07 18.59
C ASP A 251 1.35 -11.73 18.62
N SER A 252 2.05 -12.07 17.54
CA SER A 252 3.51 -11.98 17.48
C SER A 252 4.01 -11.33 16.19
N ALA A 253 5.19 -10.71 16.28
CA ALA A 253 6.02 -10.33 15.14
C ALA A 253 7.45 -10.81 15.39
N PHE A 254 7.97 -11.67 14.52
CA PHE A 254 9.31 -12.24 14.70
C PHE A 254 9.99 -12.55 13.38
N ILE A 255 11.32 -12.61 13.41
CA ILE A 255 12.15 -12.99 12.27
C ILE A 255 12.22 -14.51 12.23
N PHE A 256 11.71 -15.13 11.16
CA PHE A 256 11.78 -16.59 10.98
C PHE A 256 12.93 -17.00 10.04
N PHE A 257 13.38 -16.08 9.18
CA PHE A 257 14.44 -16.34 8.20
C PHE A 257 15.27 -15.08 7.94
N LYS A 258 16.55 -15.27 7.64
CA LYS A 258 17.47 -14.19 7.27
C LYS A 258 18.11 -14.51 5.92
N LEU A 259 17.67 -13.82 4.87
CA LEU A 259 18.22 -14.01 3.53
C LEU A 259 19.58 -13.33 3.44
N SER A 260 20.60 -14.09 3.04
CA SER A 260 21.99 -13.64 2.99
C SER A 260 22.21 -12.48 2.01
N LYS A 261 23.07 -11.52 2.40
CA LYS A 261 23.48 -10.37 1.60
C LYS A 261 23.84 -10.71 0.16
N ASN A 262 24.60 -11.78 -0.03
CA ASN A 262 25.09 -12.18 -1.34
C ASN A 262 23.96 -12.49 -2.33
N LEU A 263 22.79 -12.90 -1.85
CA LEU A 263 21.64 -13.22 -2.69
C LEU A 263 20.85 -11.97 -3.11
N TYR A 264 20.90 -10.88 -2.33
CA TYR A 264 20.14 -9.66 -2.62
C TYR A 264 20.96 -8.40 -2.96
N THR A 265 22.29 -8.38 -2.75
CA THR A 265 23.14 -7.21 -3.09
C THR A 265 23.80 -7.27 -4.45
N GLN A 266 23.65 -8.37 -5.19
CA GLN A 266 24.05 -8.37 -6.59
C GLN A 266 23.23 -7.28 -7.30
N LYS A 267 23.85 -6.55 -8.25
CA LYS A 267 23.20 -5.52 -9.13
C LYS A 267 22.10 -6.11 -10.03
N GLU A 268 21.56 -7.26 -9.66
CA GLU A 268 20.68 -8.11 -10.41
C GLU A 268 19.23 -7.81 -10.02
N LYS A 269 18.37 -7.86 -11.03
CA LYS A 269 16.99 -7.36 -11.00
C LYS A 269 16.08 -8.46 -10.47
N LYS A 270 16.23 -8.74 -9.18
CA LYS A 270 15.62 -9.87 -8.49
C LYS A 270 14.38 -9.47 -7.68
N VAL A 271 13.52 -10.46 -7.48
CA VAL A 271 12.33 -10.40 -6.64
C VAL A 271 12.43 -11.50 -5.60
N VAL A 272 12.16 -11.19 -4.34
CA VAL A 272 11.99 -12.21 -3.30
C VAL A 272 10.51 -12.51 -3.18
N ARG A 273 10.14 -13.78 -3.24
CA ARG A 273 8.79 -14.27 -2.95
C ARG A 273 8.82 -15.06 -1.65
N VAL A 274 7.86 -14.84 -0.78
CA VAL A 274 7.68 -15.63 0.44
C VAL A 274 6.25 -16.13 0.49
N ARG A 275 6.11 -17.45 0.65
CA ARG A 275 4.81 -18.10 0.82
C ARG A 275 4.72 -18.77 2.18
N LEU A 276 3.56 -18.66 2.81
CA LEU A 276 3.20 -19.44 4.00
C LEU A 276 2.05 -20.37 3.62
N ILE A 277 2.24 -21.67 3.87
CA ILE A 277 1.30 -22.72 3.47
C ILE A 277 0.96 -23.57 4.69
N ASP A 278 -0.34 -23.72 4.95
CA ASP A 278 -0.91 -24.59 5.98
C ASP A 278 -1.52 -25.80 5.27
N GLN A 279 -0.78 -26.90 5.22
CA GLN A 279 -1.12 -28.08 4.41
C GLN A 279 -1.26 -27.73 2.91
N GLU A 280 -2.48 -27.51 2.42
CA GLU A 280 -2.79 -27.11 1.04
C GLU A 280 -3.28 -25.66 0.93
N GLU A 281 -3.55 -24.99 2.05
CA GLU A 281 -4.06 -23.63 2.10
C GLU A 281 -2.91 -22.61 2.05
N MET A 282 -2.96 -21.70 1.08
CA MET A 282 -2.04 -20.57 1.02
C MET A 282 -2.48 -19.46 1.98
N LEU A 283 -1.77 -19.32 3.10
CA LEU A 283 -2.05 -18.29 4.10
C LEU A 283 -1.54 -16.91 3.68
N CYS A 284 -0.40 -16.87 3.00
CA CYS A 284 0.24 -15.63 2.58
C CYS A 284 1.10 -15.86 1.34
N ASP A 285 1.12 -14.89 0.44
CA ASP A 285 2.01 -14.83 -0.72
C ASP A 285 2.50 -13.39 -0.90
N TYR A 286 3.79 -13.17 -0.70
CA TYR A 286 4.37 -11.84 -0.58
C TYR A 286 5.55 -11.66 -1.52
N PHE A 287 5.57 -10.54 -2.24
CA PHE A 287 6.66 -10.17 -3.14
C PHE A 287 7.40 -8.93 -2.64
N LYS A 288 8.73 -8.96 -2.73
CA LYS A 288 9.61 -7.82 -2.46
C LYS A 288 10.58 -7.61 -3.60
N TYR A 289 10.56 -6.42 -4.20
CA TYR A 289 11.59 -6.03 -5.17
C TYR A 289 12.86 -5.61 -4.44
N LEU A 290 13.99 -6.12 -4.89
CA LEU A 290 15.30 -5.79 -4.31
C LEU A 290 15.89 -4.48 -4.86
N VAL A 291 15.34 -4.02 -5.98
CA VAL A 291 15.63 -2.75 -6.64
C VAL A 291 14.35 -1.94 -6.83
N PRO A 292 14.45 -0.61 -7.05
CA PRO A 292 13.30 0.19 -7.46
C PRO A 292 12.61 -0.40 -8.71
N PRO A 293 11.27 -0.36 -8.81
CA PRO A 293 10.54 -0.94 -9.95
C PRO A 293 11.06 -0.53 -11.34
N LYS A 294 11.50 0.71 -11.51
CA LYS A 294 12.08 1.21 -12.77
C LYS A 294 13.34 0.46 -13.23
N ASP A 295 14.07 -0.13 -12.29
CA ASP A 295 15.31 -0.83 -12.55
C ASP A 295 15.08 -2.32 -12.87
N LEU A 296 13.88 -2.86 -12.62
CA LEU A 296 13.50 -4.22 -12.99
C LEU A 296 13.57 -4.46 -14.50
N GLN A 297 13.96 -5.68 -14.90
CA GLN A 297 14.03 -6.11 -16.30
C GLN A 297 12.73 -6.81 -16.67
N LEU A 298 11.64 -6.05 -16.67
CA LEU A 298 10.32 -6.56 -16.99
C LEU A 298 10.18 -6.74 -18.51
N LYS A 299 9.79 -7.95 -18.92
CA LYS A 299 9.46 -8.25 -20.33
C LYS A 299 7.97 -8.07 -20.54
N LYS A 300 7.56 -7.62 -21.73
CA LYS A 300 6.14 -7.54 -22.10
C LYS A 300 5.52 -8.95 -21.96
N PRO A 301 4.42 -9.12 -21.21
CA PRO A 301 3.81 -10.43 -21.02
C PRO A 301 2.84 -10.75 -22.15
N GLU A 302 2.66 -12.04 -22.38
CA GLU A 302 1.40 -12.59 -22.89
C GLU A 302 0.55 -12.91 -21.67
N ILE A 303 -0.63 -12.29 -21.59
CA ILE A 303 -1.56 -12.47 -20.50
C ILE A 303 -2.84 -13.09 -21.05
N GLU A 304 -3.30 -14.14 -20.39
CA GLU A 304 -4.57 -14.78 -20.66
C GLU A 304 -5.54 -14.38 -19.55
N ILE A 305 -6.70 -13.84 -19.94
CA ILE A 305 -7.78 -13.46 -19.03
C ILE A 305 -9.02 -14.21 -19.49
N ASP A 306 -9.53 -15.11 -18.66
CA ASP A 306 -10.75 -15.87 -18.92
C ASP A 306 -11.84 -15.44 -17.94
N PHE A 307 -13.01 -15.08 -18.46
CA PHE A 307 -14.16 -14.66 -17.67
C PHE A 307 -15.26 -15.71 -17.67
N GLN A 308 -15.56 -16.23 -16.49
CA GLN A 308 -16.59 -17.23 -16.26
C GLN A 308 -17.86 -16.54 -15.74
N LYS A 309 -18.69 -16.05 -16.68
CA LYS A 309 -19.90 -15.26 -16.40
C LYS A 309 -20.84 -15.90 -15.37
N ASN A 310 -21.02 -17.22 -15.41
CA ASN A 310 -21.93 -17.93 -14.49
C ASN A 310 -21.51 -17.84 -13.02
N ASN A 311 -20.22 -17.68 -12.73
CA ASN A 311 -19.67 -17.70 -11.38
C ASN A 311 -19.09 -16.35 -10.95
N ASN A 312 -19.24 -15.30 -11.78
CA ASN A 312 -18.59 -13.99 -11.58
C ASN A 312 -17.10 -14.11 -11.24
N MET A 313 -16.40 -15.02 -11.95
CA MET A 313 -15.01 -15.34 -11.67
C MET A 313 -14.13 -15.05 -12.88
N LEU A 314 -12.96 -14.46 -12.63
CA LEU A 314 -11.90 -14.27 -13.59
C LEU A 314 -10.74 -15.17 -13.26
N SER A 315 -10.10 -15.73 -14.28
CA SER A 315 -8.79 -16.34 -14.14
C SER A 315 -7.77 -15.57 -14.97
N VAL A 316 -6.58 -15.37 -14.41
CA VAL A 316 -5.49 -14.63 -15.04
C VAL A 316 -4.23 -15.48 -15.02
N LYS A 317 -3.56 -15.58 -16.17
CA LYS A 317 -2.26 -16.26 -16.33
C LYS A 317 -1.29 -15.39 -17.12
N THR A 318 0.00 -15.52 -16.83
CA THR A 318 1.05 -14.82 -17.58
C THR A 318 2.20 -15.77 -17.93
N ASN A 319 2.89 -15.51 -19.03
CA ASN A 319 4.06 -16.29 -19.46
C ASN A 319 5.40 -15.80 -18.87
N VAL A 320 5.41 -14.64 -18.20
CA VAL A 320 6.57 -14.06 -17.49
C VAL A 320 6.11 -13.48 -16.16
N PHE A 321 7.07 -13.13 -15.28
CA PHE A 321 6.74 -12.36 -14.08
C PHE A 321 6.14 -11.02 -14.48
N THR A 322 4.91 -10.77 -14.07
CA THR A 322 4.15 -9.59 -14.45
C THR A 322 3.75 -8.84 -13.21
N SER A 323 4.16 -7.58 -13.13
CA SER A 323 4.05 -6.79 -11.91
C SER A 323 2.96 -5.71 -12.00
N GLY A 324 2.21 -5.56 -10.92
CA GLY A 324 1.17 -4.54 -10.76
C GLY A 324 0.02 -4.68 -11.76
N ILE A 325 -0.41 -5.90 -12.08
CA ILE A 325 -1.51 -6.18 -13.01
C ILE A 325 -2.77 -5.45 -12.55
N TYR A 326 -3.19 -4.48 -13.35
CA TYR A 326 -4.39 -3.68 -13.14
C TYR A 326 -5.43 -4.03 -14.19
N LEU A 327 -6.54 -4.65 -13.77
CA LEU A 327 -7.64 -5.07 -14.64
C LEU A 327 -8.80 -4.07 -14.60
N TYR A 328 -9.40 -3.82 -15.77
CA TYR A 328 -10.46 -2.83 -15.94
C TYR A 328 -11.25 -3.00 -17.24
N THR A 329 -12.30 -2.19 -17.45
CA THR A 329 -12.97 -2.03 -18.75
C THR A 329 -12.79 -0.60 -19.29
N GLU A 330 -13.11 -0.37 -20.57
CA GLU A 330 -13.06 0.97 -21.17
C GLU A 330 -13.95 2.00 -20.46
N SER A 331 -15.11 1.53 -19.98
CA SER A 331 -16.15 2.35 -19.36
C SER A 331 -16.00 2.47 -17.85
N GLU A 332 -15.56 1.42 -17.14
CA GLU A 332 -15.70 1.32 -15.67
C GLU A 332 -14.51 0.65 -14.95
N GLU A 333 -14.46 0.86 -13.63
CA GLU A 333 -13.57 0.12 -12.72
C GLU A 333 -14.23 -1.19 -12.30
N LEU A 334 -13.45 -2.27 -12.26
CA LEU A 334 -13.92 -3.55 -11.75
C LEU A 334 -13.73 -3.60 -10.22
N LYS A 335 -14.79 -3.95 -9.49
CA LYS A 335 -14.72 -4.25 -8.05
C LYS A 335 -14.28 -5.69 -7.85
N LEU A 336 -12.98 -5.92 -7.92
CA LEU A 336 -12.38 -7.25 -7.82
C LEU A 336 -12.05 -7.62 -6.37
N SER A 337 -11.98 -8.92 -6.09
CA SER A 337 -11.47 -9.44 -4.83
C SER A 337 -10.00 -9.06 -4.59
N ASP A 338 -9.24 -8.88 -5.67
CA ASP A 338 -7.85 -8.41 -5.71
C ASP A 338 -7.56 -7.70 -7.05
N ASN A 339 -6.67 -6.72 -7.06
CA ASN A 339 -6.26 -5.96 -8.25
C ASN A 339 -4.89 -5.29 -7.96
N PHE A 340 -4.18 -4.82 -8.99
CA PHE A 340 -2.82 -4.27 -8.86
C PHE A 340 -1.80 -5.29 -8.28
N PHE A 341 -2.00 -6.58 -8.54
CA PHE A 341 -1.19 -7.67 -7.99
C PHE A 341 -0.05 -8.09 -8.92
N ASP A 342 0.94 -8.78 -8.35
CA ASP A 342 1.99 -9.46 -9.11
C ASP A 342 1.59 -10.90 -9.43
N LEU A 343 2.08 -11.44 -10.55
CA LEU A 343 1.86 -12.83 -10.94
C LEU A 343 3.13 -13.43 -11.54
N VAL A 344 3.46 -14.65 -11.12
CA VAL A 344 4.58 -15.45 -11.65
C VAL A 344 4.11 -16.37 -12.78
N PRO A 345 4.99 -16.75 -13.72
CA PRO A 345 4.61 -17.67 -14.79
C PRO A 345 4.27 -19.06 -14.26
N GLY A 346 3.31 -19.72 -14.91
CA GLY A 346 2.86 -21.07 -14.54
C GLY A 346 1.76 -21.10 -13.47
N GLU A 347 1.42 -19.95 -12.87
CA GLU A 347 0.33 -19.84 -11.90
C GLU A 347 -0.92 -19.20 -12.51
N THR A 348 -2.07 -19.55 -11.92
CA THR A 348 -3.37 -18.98 -12.28
C THR A 348 -3.93 -18.24 -11.08
N LYS A 349 -4.17 -16.94 -11.21
CA LYS A 349 -4.84 -16.14 -10.19
C LYS A 349 -6.34 -16.13 -10.48
N TYR A 350 -7.13 -16.57 -9.51
CA TYR A 350 -8.59 -16.47 -9.56
C TYR A 350 -9.07 -15.23 -8.81
N LEU A 351 -9.97 -14.47 -9.42
CA LEU A 351 -10.54 -13.25 -8.87
C LEU A 351 -12.06 -13.33 -8.92
N HIS A 352 -12.71 -13.04 -7.81
CA HIS A 352 -14.15 -12.83 -7.79
C HIS A 352 -14.45 -11.38 -8.14
N ILE A 353 -15.49 -11.14 -8.93
CA ILE A 353 -15.96 -9.78 -9.21
C ILE A 353 -17.25 -9.48 -8.44
N GLU A 354 -17.28 -8.37 -7.72
CA GLU A 354 -18.43 -7.96 -6.89
C GLU A 354 -19.52 -7.26 -7.72
N GLY A 355 -20.77 -7.69 -7.56
CA GLY A 355 -21.95 -7.05 -8.17
C GLY A 355 -22.47 -7.76 -9.44
N ASN A 356 -23.48 -7.17 -10.07
CA ASN A 356 -24.03 -7.62 -11.36
C ASN A 356 -23.37 -6.85 -12.49
N PHE A 357 -22.88 -7.56 -13.52
CA PHE A 357 -22.10 -6.97 -14.62
C PHE A 357 -22.98 -6.47 -15.76
N SER A 358 -22.54 -5.37 -16.38
CA SER A 358 -22.93 -4.99 -17.74
C SER A 358 -22.24 -5.90 -18.77
N ASP A 359 -22.80 -6.02 -19.98
CA ASP A 359 -22.21 -6.84 -21.04
C ASP A 359 -20.80 -6.36 -21.50
N ASP A 360 -20.37 -5.15 -21.09
CA ASP A 360 -19.01 -4.62 -21.32
C ASP A 360 -17.90 -5.44 -20.62
N ALA A 361 -18.25 -6.31 -19.66
CA ALA A 361 -17.30 -7.17 -18.95
C ALA A 361 -16.67 -8.26 -19.82
N GLU A 362 -17.12 -8.46 -21.07
CA GLU A 362 -16.47 -9.34 -22.02
C GLU A 362 -15.16 -8.76 -22.57
N ASN A 363 -14.93 -7.44 -22.41
CA ASN A 363 -13.75 -6.73 -22.90
C ASN A 363 -12.85 -6.24 -21.76
N ILE A 364 -12.34 -7.17 -20.95
CA ILE A 364 -11.41 -6.84 -19.86
C ILE A 364 -10.05 -6.50 -20.43
N LEU A 365 -9.60 -5.31 -20.06
CA LEU A 365 -8.29 -4.76 -20.39
C LEU A 365 -7.37 -4.86 -19.18
N TYR A 366 -6.07 -4.75 -19.45
CA TYR A 366 -5.06 -4.75 -18.41
C TYR A 366 -3.98 -3.70 -18.63
N LYS A 367 -3.38 -3.26 -17.53
CA LYS A 367 -2.12 -2.51 -17.51
C LYS A 367 -1.17 -3.18 -16.51
N SER A 368 0.13 -3.13 -16.77
CA SER A 368 1.16 -3.65 -15.85
C SER A 368 2.41 -2.80 -15.94
N LEU A 369 3.30 -2.90 -14.96
CA LEU A 369 4.63 -2.29 -15.03
C LEU A 369 5.44 -2.83 -16.23
N ASN A 370 5.10 -4.02 -16.71
CA ASN A 370 5.73 -4.64 -17.88
C ASN A 370 5.31 -4.02 -19.21
N THR A 371 4.14 -3.37 -19.28
CA THR A 371 3.61 -2.79 -20.53
C THR A 371 3.84 -1.28 -20.65
N ILE A 372 4.12 -0.60 -19.55
CA ILE A 372 4.47 0.83 -19.56
C ILE A 372 5.93 1.01 -19.99
N ARG A 373 6.18 1.95 -20.90
CA ARG A 373 7.51 2.18 -21.49
C ARG A 373 8.38 3.11 -20.68
#